data_AF-A0A1X0P1G3-F1
#
_entry.id   AF-A0A1X0P1G3-F1
#
_cell.length_a   1.000
_cell.length_b   1.000
_cell.length_c   1.000
_cell.angle_alpha   90.00
_cell.angle_beta   90.00
_cell.angle_gamma   90.00
#
_symmetry.space_group_name_H-M   'P 1'
#
loop_
_entity.id
_entity.type
_entity.pdbx_description
1 polymer ?
#
loop_
_entity_poly.entity_id
_entity_poly.type
_entity_poly.pdbx_seq_one_letter_code
_entity_poly.pdbx_strand_id
1 'polypeptide(L)'
;MRQLLFAALLLLCCAYGCIADTDYLSPYTTDPNKEPGGPMPNKTKEEIIWGLKVVKYLVDDDEDVNLTKEWQNIRIAVNPGMIQKVMKYCKFKRAWLRGYTFSTHKGFDEKVCEAIKTPGEKKIHTLLWEVMPQAISMHVERLKVKRVKDRLKINVPYDRQLISDAEGTRCVEMVSTSDGDKGMGIPDTDFVIHLGFSTRNPGTKICTYDKDGRPTSAMIKLNPFEIENTDQYIRLVAHEIAHGLGFSMEVEKFKEMVLSGIKSNFVGYKELNSTEIKKRVKEQYGCPGGIGMKLDNSAPKKENDIDTHFDRKAAQHELMAPLKENKGGRKLYSKLTLAALESTGYYQADYNKAEMLLVREWGCNFLKKP
;
A
#
# COMPACT_ATOMS: atom_id res chain seq x y z
N MET A 1 51.02 -14.63 46.03
CA MET A 1 50.92 -14.96 44.59
C MET A 1 49.51 -15.37 44.13
N ARG A 2 48.63 -15.91 45.00
CA ARG A 2 47.27 -16.33 44.60
C ARG A 2 46.25 -15.21 44.41
N GLN A 3 46.42 -14.05 45.07
CA GLN A 3 45.50 -12.90 44.95
C GLN A 3 45.76 -12.04 43.71
N LEU A 4 46.99 -12.01 43.18
CA LEU A 4 47.33 -11.29 41.94
C LEU A 4 46.80 -12.01 40.69
N LEU A 5 46.68 -13.34 40.74
CA LEU A 5 46.12 -14.15 39.66
C LEU A 5 44.60 -13.95 39.49
N PHE A 6 43.86 -13.70 40.58
CA PHE A 6 42.42 -13.40 40.50
C PHE A 6 42.13 -12.00 39.95
N ALA A 7 42.96 -11.00 40.30
CA ALA A 7 42.83 -9.66 39.73
C ALA A 7 43.12 -9.64 38.22
N ALA A 8 44.10 -10.43 37.76
CA ALA A 8 44.40 -10.58 36.34
C ALA A 8 43.27 -11.31 35.58
N LEU A 9 42.61 -12.31 36.18
CA LEU A 9 41.48 -13.02 35.57
C LEU A 9 40.23 -12.13 35.45
N LEU A 10 39.95 -11.30 36.46
CA LEU A 10 38.84 -10.33 36.44
C LEU A 10 39.06 -9.21 35.40
N LEU A 11 40.30 -8.74 35.24
CA LEU A 11 40.65 -7.76 34.20
C LEU A 11 40.58 -8.35 32.78
N LEU A 12 40.89 -9.65 32.62
CA LEU A 12 40.69 -10.37 31.36
C LEU A 12 39.20 -10.58 31.03
N CYS A 13 38.32 -10.77 32.02
CA CYS A 13 36.87 -10.77 31.79
C CYS A 13 36.33 -9.39 31.39
N CYS A 14 36.90 -8.29 31.89
CA CYS A 14 36.52 -6.94 31.44
C CYS A 14 37.06 -6.61 30.03
N ALA A 15 38.21 -7.18 29.64
CA ALA A 15 38.79 -6.96 28.31
C ALA A 15 38.14 -7.85 27.21
N TYR A 16 37.66 -9.05 27.55
CA TYR A 16 36.88 -9.91 26.65
C TYR A 16 35.37 -9.68 26.71
N GLY A 17 34.88 -8.87 27.66
CA GLY A 17 33.48 -8.41 27.75
C GLY A 17 33.13 -7.25 26.81
N CYS A 18 34.12 -6.65 26.14
CA CYS A 18 33.91 -5.75 25.01
C CYS A 18 34.09 -6.49 23.68
N ILE A 19 33.50 -7.69 23.57
CA ILE A 19 33.05 -8.11 22.24
C ILE A 19 31.96 -7.11 21.91
N ALA A 20 32.22 -6.33 20.86
CA ALA A 20 31.29 -5.38 20.29
C ALA A 20 29.88 -5.89 20.47
N ASP A 21 29.04 -5.09 21.11
CA ASP A 21 27.61 -5.14 20.89
C ASP A 21 27.50 -4.95 19.37
N THR A 22 27.58 -6.06 18.63
CA THR A 22 26.95 -6.15 17.34
C THR A 22 25.50 -6.05 17.72
N ASP A 23 25.05 -4.81 17.94
CA ASP A 23 23.67 -4.42 17.85
C ASP A 23 23.19 -5.19 16.64
N TYR A 24 22.44 -6.26 16.89
CA TYR A 24 21.63 -6.87 15.88
C TYR A 24 20.63 -5.76 15.58
N LEU A 25 21.08 -4.84 14.71
CA LEU A 25 20.35 -3.71 14.20
C LEU A 25 19.08 -4.34 13.63
N SER A 26 18.03 -4.30 14.44
CA SER A 26 16.68 -4.41 13.94
C SER A 26 16.68 -3.51 12.72
N PRO A 27 16.35 -4.04 11.53
CA PRO A 27 16.37 -3.23 10.33
C PRO A 27 15.32 -2.12 10.32
N TYR A 28 14.55 -2.03 11.40
CA TYR A 28 13.58 -1.01 11.71
C TYR A 28 14.17 -0.12 12.81
N THR A 29 14.27 1.18 12.53
CA THR A 29 14.68 2.20 13.50
C THR A 29 13.70 2.18 14.68
N THR A 30 14.23 2.27 15.90
CA THR A 30 13.45 2.22 17.15
C THR A 30 12.79 3.56 17.52
N ASP A 31 13.05 4.63 16.75
CA ASP A 31 12.54 5.97 17.02
C ASP A 31 11.49 6.41 15.98
N PRO A 32 10.20 6.49 16.35
CA PRO A 32 9.10 6.92 15.48
C PRO A 32 9.02 8.42 15.22
N ASN A 33 9.73 9.25 16.00
CA ASN A 33 9.67 10.72 15.91
C ASN A 33 10.85 11.34 15.17
N LYS A 34 11.76 10.49 14.69
CA LYS A 34 12.87 10.94 13.85
C LYS A 34 12.32 11.20 12.46
N GLU A 35 12.31 12.48 12.06
CA GLU A 35 11.99 12.86 10.69
C GLU A 35 12.69 11.89 9.71
N PRO A 36 12.03 11.45 8.63
CA PRO A 36 12.70 10.66 7.62
C PRO A 36 13.85 11.40 6.89
N GLY A 37 14.17 12.63 7.32
CA GLY A 37 15.23 13.49 6.81
C GLY A 37 16.15 14.10 7.87
N GLY A 38 16.22 13.60 9.10
CA GLY A 38 17.28 14.02 10.03
C GLY A 38 18.65 13.50 9.54
N PRO A 39 19.73 14.31 9.52
CA PRO A 39 21.02 13.88 8.96
C PRO A 39 21.53 12.65 9.72
N MET A 40 21.48 11.48 9.08
CA MET A 40 22.37 10.39 9.47
C MET A 40 23.78 10.89 9.17
N PRO A 41 24.70 10.96 10.16
CA PRO A 41 26.02 11.50 9.92
C PRO A 41 26.71 10.65 8.84
N ASN A 42 27.08 11.32 7.74
CA ASN A 42 27.89 10.81 6.63
C ASN A 42 27.30 9.69 5.73
N LYS A 43 25.99 9.65 5.45
CA LYS A 43 25.45 8.78 4.38
C LYS A 43 24.95 9.58 3.17
N THR A 44 25.38 9.18 1.99
CA THR A 44 24.86 9.63 0.70
C THR A 44 23.40 9.21 0.51
N LYS A 45 22.65 9.92 -0.35
CA LYS A 45 21.27 9.55 -0.71
C LYS A 45 21.16 8.11 -1.22
N GLU A 46 22.19 7.64 -1.89
CA GLU A 46 22.31 6.25 -2.36
C GLU A 46 22.41 5.26 -1.19
N GLU A 47 23.28 5.51 -0.21
CA GLU A 47 23.43 4.64 0.97
C GLU A 47 22.16 4.53 1.82
N ILE A 48 21.36 5.60 1.87
CA ILE A 48 20.03 5.58 2.51
C ILE A 48 19.10 4.64 1.74
N ILE A 49 18.95 4.84 0.42
CA ILE A 49 18.05 4.02 -0.42
C ILE A 49 18.40 2.53 -0.35
N TRP A 50 19.68 2.16 -0.28
CA TRP A 50 20.13 0.76 -0.21
C TRP A 50 20.02 0.12 1.17
N GLY A 51 19.90 0.91 2.25
CA GLY A 51 19.78 0.43 3.63
C GLY A 51 18.35 0.29 4.15
N LEU A 52 17.36 0.86 3.45
CA LEU A 52 15.95 0.84 3.87
C LEU A 52 15.34 -0.57 3.71
N LYS A 53 14.81 -1.13 4.80
CA LYS A 53 13.98 -2.34 4.74
C LYS A 53 12.49 -2.02 4.76
N VAL A 54 12.07 -1.09 5.62
CA VAL A 54 10.71 -0.54 5.66
C VAL A 54 10.76 0.95 6.00
N VAL A 55 9.95 1.75 5.30
CA VAL A 55 9.63 3.14 5.66
C VAL A 55 8.25 3.18 6.31
N LYS A 56 8.14 3.76 7.50
CA LYS A 56 6.87 3.93 8.22
C LYS A 56 6.40 5.37 8.11
N TYR A 57 5.10 5.56 8.01
CA TYR A 57 4.46 6.87 8.06
C TYR A 57 3.50 6.86 9.25
N LEU A 58 3.80 7.66 10.26
CA LEU A 58 3.00 7.77 11.48
C LEU A 58 2.28 9.11 11.45
N VAL A 59 0.99 9.08 11.76
CA VAL A 59 0.20 10.27 12.06
C VAL A 59 -0.24 10.12 13.50
N ASP A 60 0.08 11.11 14.32
CA ASP A 60 -0.30 11.13 15.73
C ASP A 60 -1.82 10.93 15.85
N ASP A 61 -2.22 10.10 16.81
CA ASP A 61 -3.63 9.97 17.15
C ASP A 61 -4.05 11.30 17.82
N ASP A 62 -5.21 11.87 17.46
CA ASP A 62 -5.69 13.12 18.07
C ASP A 62 -5.65 13.00 19.61
N GLU A 63 -4.90 13.90 20.27
CA GLU A 63 -4.65 13.93 21.73
C GLU A 63 -5.94 14.04 22.54
N ASP A 64 -7.03 14.50 21.93
CA ASP A 64 -8.34 14.51 22.54
C ASP A 64 -9.05 13.16 22.39
N VAL A 65 -9.05 12.39 23.47
CA VAL A 65 -10.26 11.95 24.18
C VAL A 65 -9.89 10.72 25.00
N ASN A 66 -10.05 10.90 26.30
CA ASN A 66 -10.01 9.94 27.39
C ASN A 66 -10.94 8.74 27.13
N LEU A 67 -10.53 7.78 26.28
CA LEU A 67 -11.29 6.56 25.99
C LEU A 67 -10.32 5.44 25.62
N THR A 68 -10.68 4.22 25.99
CA THR A 68 -10.18 2.97 25.43
C THR A 68 -10.41 2.96 23.90
N LYS A 69 -9.58 3.62 23.09
CA LYS A 69 -9.86 3.85 21.66
C LYS A 69 -9.57 2.58 20.84
N GLU A 70 -10.59 1.73 20.71
CA GLU A 70 -10.59 0.52 19.87
C GLU A 70 -10.20 0.81 18.40
N TRP A 71 -10.48 2.02 17.91
CA TRP A 71 -10.16 2.49 16.56
C TRP A 71 -9.12 3.60 16.59
N GLN A 72 -8.01 3.40 15.88
CA GLN A 72 -6.87 4.34 15.83
C GLN A 72 -6.40 4.53 14.38
N ASN A 73 -5.62 5.57 14.09
CA ASN A 73 -5.13 5.80 12.73
C ASN A 73 -4.34 4.57 12.24
N ILE A 74 -4.62 4.14 11.00
CA ILE A 74 -3.93 3.00 10.37
C ILE A 74 -2.45 3.32 10.16
N ARG A 75 -1.58 2.36 10.49
CA ARG A 75 -0.13 2.47 10.27
C ARG A 75 0.26 1.71 9.01
N ILE A 76 0.75 2.43 8.01
CA ILE A 76 1.16 1.86 6.72
C ILE A 76 2.69 1.89 6.60
N ALA A 77 3.25 0.72 6.28
CA ALA A 77 4.66 0.50 6.04
C ALA A 77 4.92 0.27 4.55
N VAL A 78 6.08 0.72 4.05
CA VAL A 78 6.51 0.50 2.66
C VAL A 78 7.83 -0.25 2.63
N ASN A 79 7.86 -1.40 1.98
CA ASN A 79 9.04 -2.20 1.71
C ASN A 79 9.52 -1.97 0.25
N PRO A 80 10.63 -1.24 0.02
CA PRO A 80 11.15 -0.95 -1.32
C PRO A 80 12.06 -2.06 -1.89
N GLY A 81 12.09 -3.25 -1.27
CA GLY A 81 13.05 -4.31 -1.60
C GLY A 81 13.00 -4.78 -3.05
N MET A 82 11.83 -4.76 -3.70
CA MET A 82 11.72 -5.06 -5.13
C MET A 82 12.42 -4.02 -5.99
N ILE A 83 12.16 -2.73 -5.74
CA ILE A 83 12.83 -1.63 -6.45
C ILE A 83 14.33 -1.74 -6.29
N GLN A 84 14.83 -1.97 -5.06
CA GLN A 84 16.26 -2.16 -4.81
C GLN A 84 16.85 -3.32 -5.63
N LYS A 85 16.18 -4.49 -5.66
CA LYS A 85 16.61 -5.65 -6.47
C LYS A 85 16.69 -5.28 -7.96
N VAL A 86 15.67 -4.59 -8.48
CA VAL A 86 15.60 -4.12 -9.87
C VAL A 86 16.71 -3.11 -10.19
N MET A 87 16.95 -2.14 -9.31
CA MET A 87 18.05 -1.18 -9.46
C MET A 87 19.40 -1.88 -9.54
N LYS A 88 19.66 -2.87 -8.66
CA LYS A 88 20.90 -3.65 -8.67
C LYS A 88 21.06 -4.36 -10.00
N TYR A 89 20.00 -5.02 -10.47
CA TYR A 89 19.99 -5.69 -11.77
C TYR A 89 20.33 -4.74 -12.92
N CYS A 90 19.67 -3.58 -12.99
CA CYS A 90 19.85 -2.64 -14.09
C CYS A 90 21.21 -1.93 -14.08
N LYS A 91 21.79 -1.67 -12.90
CA LYS A 91 23.13 -1.07 -12.75
C LYS A 91 24.25 -2.04 -13.13
N PHE A 92 24.16 -3.29 -12.68
CA PHE A 92 25.26 -4.26 -12.76
C PHE A 92 25.09 -5.30 -13.86
N LYS A 93 24.33 -4.99 -14.94
CA LYS A 93 24.04 -5.86 -16.11
C LYS A 93 24.97 -7.09 -16.20
N ARG A 94 24.46 -8.28 -15.87
CA ARG A 94 25.15 -9.59 -15.96
C ARG A 94 26.31 -9.88 -14.98
N ALA A 95 26.39 -9.27 -13.80
CA ALA A 95 27.15 -9.90 -12.73
C ALA A 95 26.38 -11.12 -12.21
N TRP A 96 26.82 -12.33 -12.60
CA TRP A 96 26.43 -13.60 -11.98
C TRP A 96 26.68 -13.52 -10.47
N LEU A 97 25.69 -13.07 -9.70
CA LEU A 97 25.66 -13.29 -8.25
C LEU A 97 25.35 -14.78 -8.06
N ARG A 98 26.40 -15.62 -8.12
CA ARG A 98 26.36 -17.02 -7.67
C ARG A 98 25.68 -17.05 -6.30
N GLY A 99 24.46 -17.59 -6.24
CA GLY A 99 23.69 -17.78 -5.01
C GLY A 99 22.45 -16.88 -4.84
N TYR A 100 22.26 -15.85 -5.67
CA TYR A 100 21.00 -15.09 -5.71
C TYR A 100 20.18 -15.60 -6.90
N THR A 101 19.46 -16.71 -6.70
CA THR A 101 18.48 -17.21 -7.68
C THR A 101 17.43 -16.14 -7.91
N PHE A 102 17.57 -15.43 -9.02
CA PHE A 102 16.68 -14.40 -9.51
C PHE A 102 15.34 -15.05 -9.87
N SER A 103 14.38 -15.10 -8.93
CA SER A 103 12.99 -15.51 -9.18
C SER A 103 12.26 -14.56 -10.14
N THR A 104 12.88 -13.42 -10.43
CA THR A 104 12.43 -12.32 -11.28
C THR A 104 12.30 -12.66 -12.79
N HIS A 105 12.55 -13.89 -13.24
CA HIS A 105 12.52 -14.21 -14.67
C HIS A 105 11.11 -14.27 -15.30
N LYS A 106 10.04 -14.51 -14.53
CA LYS A 106 8.68 -14.42 -15.07
C LYS A 106 8.08 -13.05 -14.75
N GLY A 107 8.01 -12.20 -15.76
CA GLY A 107 7.29 -10.93 -15.70
C GLY A 107 8.17 -9.68 -15.57
N PHE A 108 9.48 -9.78 -15.31
CA PHE A 108 10.32 -8.59 -15.29
C PHE A 108 10.38 -7.91 -16.67
N ASP A 109 10.20 -6.60 -16.64
CA ASP A 109 10.18 -5.79 -17.83
C ASP A 109 11.47 -4.99 -17.98
N GLU A 110 12.32 -5.40 -18.93
CA GLU A 110 13.63 -4.76 -19.14
C GLU A 110 13.56 -3.27 -19.46
N LYS A 111 12.42 -2.77 -19.97
CA LYS A 111 12.17 -1.33 -20.16
C LYS A 111 12.23 -0.54 -18.85
N VAL A 112 11.99 -1.19 -17.71
CA VAL A 112 12.21 -0.57 -16.38
C VAL A 112 13.66 -0.11 -16.24
N CYS A 113 14.62 -0.87 -16.78
CA CYS A 113 16.03 -0.47 -16.75
C CYS A 113 16.32 0.79 -17.58
N GLU A 114 15.52 1.09 -18.59
CA GLU A 114 15.65 2.34 -19.34
C GLU A 114 15.17 3.53 -18.49
N ALA A 115 14.04 3.38 -17.80
CA ALA A 115 13.48 4.42 -16.94
C ALA A 115 14.39 4.82 -15.77
N ILE A 116 15.22 3.89 -15.27
CA ILE A 116 16.04 4.09 -14.07
C ILE A 116 17.53 4.36 -14.35
N LYS A 117 17.98 4.31 -15.61
CA LYS A 117 19.40 4.58 -15.93
C LYS A 117 19.81 6.02 -15.66
N THR A 118 18.93 7.01 -15.88
CA THR A 118 19.29 8.44 -15.74
C THR A 118 18.06 9.35 -15.62
N PRO A 119 17.82 10.08 -14.51
CA PRO A 119 18.34 9.89 -13.15
C PRO A 119 17.37 9.01 -12.33
N GLY A 120 17.49 7.68 -12.42
CA GLY A 120 16.58 6.76 -11.73
C GLY A 120 16.60 6.87 -10.22
N GLU A 121 17.74 7.21 -9.63
CA GLU A 121 17.85 7.46 -8.19
C GLU A 121 17.06 8.68 -7.75
N LYS A 122 17.08 9.76 -8.55
CA LYS A 122 16.24 10.93 -8.30
C LYS A 122 14.76 10.53 -8.34
N LYS A 123 14.34 9.72 -9.32
CA LYS A 123 12.96 9.22 -9.39
C LYS A 123 12.58 8.40 -8.16
N ILE A 124 13.46 7.51 -7.71
CA ILE A 124 13.19 6.66 -6.54
C ILE A 124 13.18 7.49 -5.25
N HIS A 125 14.06 8.49 -5.15
CA HIS A 125 14.01 9.47 -4.07
C HIS A 125 12.67 10.20 -4.08
N THR A 126 12.26 10.78 -5.20
CA THR A 126 10.98 11.46 -5.35
C THR A 126 9.82 10.52 -5.00
N LEU A 127 9.85 9.27 -5.45
CA LEU A 127 8.82 8.29 -5.10
C LEU A 127 8.76 8.04 -3.59
N LEU A 128 9.87 7.64 -2.96
CA LEU A 128 9.88 7.21 -1.55
C LEU A 128 9.74 8.36 -0.55
N TRP A 129 10.26 9.54 -0.89
CA TRP A 129 10.37 10.67 0.04
C TRP A 129 9.42 11.82 -0.25
N GLU A 130 8.82 11.88 -1.43
CA GLU A 130 7.87 12.96 -1.78
C GLU A 130 6.49 12.37 -2.07
N VAL A 131 6.37 11.42 -2.99
CA VAL A 131 5.07 10.89 -3.45
C VAL A 131 4.42 9.95 -2.45
N MET A 132 5.13 8.89 -2.01
CA MET A 132 4.60 7.88 -1.08
C MET A 132 4.12 8.49 0.25
N PRO A 133 4.85 9.40 0.92
CA PRO A 133 4.36 10.03 2.15
C PRO A 133 3.02 10.75 1.93
N GLN A 134 2.91 11.54 0.87
CA GLN A 134 1.69 12.30 0.57
C GLN A 134 0.52 11.35 0.23
N ALA A 135 0.76 10.33 -0.59
CA ALA A 135 -0.26 9.34 -0.95
C ALA A 135 -0.72 8.52 0.27
N ILE A 136 0.18 8.15 1.17
CA ILE A 136 -0.14 7.44 2.41
C ILE A 136 -0.91 8.36 3.37
N SER A 137 -0.51 9.64 3.50
CA SER A 137 -1.22 10.66 4.28
C SER A 137 -2.71 10.69 3.94
N MET A 138 -3.03 10.61 2.65
CA MET A 138 -4.40 10.60 2.17
C MET A 138 -5.25 9.47 2.80
N HIS A 139 -4.67 8.31 3.09
CA HIS A 139 -5.35 7.18 3.75
C HIS A 139 -5.30 7.26 5.27
N VAL A 140 -4.12 7.45 5.85
CA VAL A 140 -3.92 7.36 7.31
C VAL A 140 -4.68 8.44 8.07
N GLU A 141 -4.87 9.62 7.45
CA GLU A 141 -5.66 10.70 8.03
C GLU A 141 -7.16 10.37 8.04
N ARG A 142 -7.64 9.56 7.09
CA ARG A 142 -9.06 9.32 6.82
C ARG A 142 -9.57 7.96 7.28
N LEU A 143 -8.68 7.01 7.56
CA LEU A 143 -9.02 5.65 7.91
C LEU A 143 -8.45 5.28 9.28
N LYS A 144 -9.35 4.86 10.17
CA LYS A 144 -9.00 4.24 11.44
C LYS A 144 -9.16 2.72 11.33
N VAL A 145 -8.38 1.99 12.11
CA VAL A 145 -8.36 0.52 12.18
C VAL A 145 -8.26 0.07 13.63
N LYS A 146 -8.72 -1.16 13.90
CA LYS A 146 -8.32 -1.87 15.12
C LYS A 146 -6.87 -2.33 14.94
N ARG A 147 -5.94 -1.66 15.62
CA ARG A 147 -4.50 -1.87 15.42
C ARG A 147 -4.09 -3.32 15.67
N VAL A 148 -3.12 -3.76 14.89
CA VAL A 148 -2.37 -4.98 15.15
C VAL A 148 -1.67 -4.80 16.51
N LYS A 149 -1.98 -5.70 17.46
CA LYS A 149 -1.50 -5.62 18.85
C LYS A 149 0.00 -5.86 18.96
N ASP A 150 0.50 -6.83 18.20
CA ASP A 150 1.91 -7.22 18.18
C ASP A 150 2.59 -6.74 16.89
N ARG A 151 3.72 -7.36 16.54
CA ARG A 151 4.37 -7.15 15.26
C ARG A 151 3.59 -7.84 14.15
N LEU A 152 3.29 -7.12 13.08
CA LEU A 152 2.61 -7.66 11.92
C LEU A 152 3.49 -8.72 11.25
N LYS A 153 2.95 -9.94 11.09
CA LYS A 153 3.57 -11.03 10.35
C LYS A 153 2.99 -11.08 8.94
N ILE A 154 3.86 -11.12 7.94
CA ILE A 154 3.46 -11.26 6.53
C ILE A 154 3.64 -12.71 6.12
N ASN A 155 2.54 -13.46 6.12
CA ASN A 155 2.56 -14.89 5.81
C ASN A 155 1.87 -15.16 4.49
N VAL A 156 2.67 -15.40 3.46
CA VAL A 156 2.17 -15.82 2.15
C VAL A 156 2.28 -17.34 2.07
N PRO A 157 1.16 -18.08 1.95
CA PRO A 157 1.20 -19.54 1.80
C PRO A 157 2.02 -19.94 0.56
N TYR A 158 2.90 -20.93 0.72
CA TYR A 158 3.70 -21.45 -0.40
C TYR A 158 2.91 -22.39 -1.33
N ASP A 159 1.80 -22.97 -0.85
CA ASP A 159 1.11 -24.14 -1.42
C ASP A 159 -0.27 -23.84 -2.04
N ARG A 160 -1.00 -22.84 -1.55
CA ARG A 160 -2.27 -22.39 -2.15
C ARG A 160 -1.96 -21.47 -3.32
N GLN A 161 -2.48 -21.83 -4.51
CA GLN A 161 -2.43 -21.07 -5.78
C GLN A 161 -1.62 -19.79 -5.70
N LEU A 162 -0.38 -19.84 -6.19
CA LEU A 162 0.61 -18.77 -6.16
C LEU A 162 -0.06 -17.40 -6.34
N ILE A 163 -0.25 -16.66 -5.25
CA ILE A 163 -0.81 -15.31 -5.32
C ILE A 163 0.18 -14.49 -6.11
N SER A 164 -0.20 -14.16 -7.34
CA SER A 164 0.62 -13.43 -8.27
C SER A 164 -0.15 -12.29 -8.91
N ASP A 165 0.57 -11.27 -9.32
CA ASP A 165 -0.01 -10.21 -10.14
C ASP A 165 -0.23 -10.65 -11.59
N ALA A 166 -0.68 -9.70 -12.43
CA ALA A 166 -0.91 -9.89 -13.85
C ALA A 166 0.35 -10.23 -14.66
N GLU A 167 1.55 -10.11 -14.08
CA GLU A 167 2.84 -10.46 -14.71
C GLU A 167 3.39 -11.80 -14.21
N GLY A 168 2.69 -12.45 -13.27
CA GLY A 168 3.11 -13.70 -12.66
C GLY A 168 4.15 -13.53 -11.55
N THR A 169 4.39 -12.29 -11.11
CA THR A 169 5.26 -12.01 -9.95
C THR A 169 4.53 -12.44 -8.69
N ARG A 170 5.15 -13.33 -7.91
CA ARG A 170 4.51 -13.96 -6.75
C ARG A 170 4.74 -13.13 -5.49
N CYS A 171 3.71 -12.98 -4.66
CA CYS A 171 3.82 -12.29 -3.37
C CYS A 171 4.92 -12.88 -2.48
N VAL A 172 5.10 -14.21 -2.50
CA VAL A 172 6.11 -14.91 -1.69
C VAL A 172 7.56 -14.49 -2.00
N GLU A 173 7.82 -13.95 -3.19
CA GLU A 173 9.17 -13.48 -3.57
C GLU A 173 9.55 -12.14 -2.92
N MET A 174 8.56 -11.47 -2.31
CA MET A 174 8.66 -10.11 -1.79
C MET A 174 8.67 -10.06 -0.26
N VAL A 175 8.27 -11.15 0.37
CA VAL A 175 8.27 -11.29 1.82
C VAL A 175 9.69 -11.67 2.27
N SER A 176 10.28 -10.82 3.12
CA SER A 176 11.52 -11.20 3.81
C SER A 176 11.22 -12.31 4.80
N THR A 177 12.13 -13.27 4.96
CA THR A 177 12.02 -14.30 6.01
C THR A 177 11.92 -13.70 7.41
N SER A 178 12.46 -12.49 7.63
CA SER A 178 12.32 -11.74 8.88
C SER A 178 10.91 -11.24 9.16
N ASP A 179 10.05 -11.12 8.15
CA ASP A 179 8.77 -10.43 8.24
C ASP A 179 7.61 -11.41 8.39
N GLY A 180 7.82 -12.69 8.06
CA GLY A 180 6.85 -13.76 8.24
C GLY A 180 6.92 -14.45 9.61
N ASP A 181 6.18 -15.56 9.75
CA ASP A 181 5.96 -16.29 11.02
C ASP A 181 7.24 -16.72 11.74
N LYS A 182 8.25 -17.13 10.98
CA LYS A 182 9.55 -17.56 11.53
C LYS A 182 10.47 -16.38 11.87
N GLY A 183 10.08 -15.16 11.50
CA GLY A 183 10.84 -13.94 11.71
C GLY A 183 10.32 -13.12 12.88
N MET A 184 10.81 -11.89 12.99
CA MET A 184 10.38 -10.95 14.03
C MET A 184 9.06 -10.25 13.68
N GLY A 185 8.68 -10.17 12.40
CA GLY A 185 7.56 -9.34 11.97
C GLY A 185 7.88 -7.85 12.04
N ILE A 186 6.95 -7.04 11.54
CA ILE A 186 7.12 -5.60 11.39
C ILE A 186 6.41 -4.90 12.56
N PRO A 187 7.15 -4.20 13.44
CA PRO A 187 6.54 -3.49 14.57
C PRO A 187 5.70 -2.30 14.10
N ASP A 188 4.72 -1.90 14.89
CA ASP A 188 3.88 -0.71 14.68
C ASP A 188 3.32 -0.56 13.27
N THR A 189 2.75 -1.63 12.72
CA THR A 189 2.29 -1.66 11.34
C THR A 189 1.00 -2.45 11.26
N ASP A 190 0.03 -1.92 10.51
CA ASP A 190 -1.27 -2.55 10.30
C ASP A 190 -1.46 -3.00 8.85
N PHE A 191 -0.65 -2.46 7.93
CA PHE A 191 -0.63 -2.79 6.50
C PHE A 191 0.75 -2.53 5.86
N VAL A 192 1.20 -3.42 4.97
CA VAL A 192 2.52 -3.32 4.30
C VAL A 192 2.38 -3.26 2.79
N ILE A 193 3.06 -2.30 2.16
CA ILE A 193 3.18 -2.16 0.71
C ILE A 193 4.53 -2.72 0.27
N HIS A 194 4.53 -3.76 -0.55
CA HIS A 194 5.71 -4.23 -1.27
C HIS A 194 5.80 -3.50 -2.60
N LEU A 195 6.72 -2.54 -2.71
CA LEU A 195 6.75 -1.58 -3.80
C LEU A 195 7.68 -2.04 -4.93
N GLY A 196 7.14 -2.20 -6.14
CA GLY A 196 7.85 -2.63 -7.34
C GLY A 196 7.65 -1.71 -8.54
N PHE A 197 8.27 -2.09 -9.67
CA PHE A 197 8.12 -1.39 -10.95
C PHE A 197 7.63 -2.31 -12.06
N SER A 198 6.80 -1.77 -12.95
CA SER A 198 6.43 -2.39 -14.23
C SER A 198 6.00 -1.32 -15.24
N THR A 199 6.35 -1.49 -16.52
CA THR A 199 5.82 -0.64 -17.60
C THR A 199 4.72 -1.33 -18.42
N ARG A 200 4.45 -2.63 -18.17
CA ARG A 200 3.44 -3.39 -18.92
C ARG A 200 2.11 -3.41 -18.19
N ASN A 201 2.11 -3.91 -16.95
CA ASN A 201 0.90 -4.02 -16.12
C ASN A 201 1.20 -3.48 -14.71
N PRO A 202 1.46 -2.17 -14.56
CA PRO A 202 1.43 -1.54 -13.24
C PRO A 202 0.02 -1.70 -12.63
N GLY A 203 -0.03 -1.79 -11.31
CA GLY A 203 -1.26 -2.07 -10.58
C GLY A 203 -0.99 -2.67 -9.21
N THR A 204 -2.04 -3.18 -8.59
CA THR A 204 -2.01 -3.66 -7.20
C THR A 204 -2.44 -5.11 -7.10
N LYS A 205 -1.77 -5.88 -6.23
CA LYS A 205 -2.17 -7.24 -5.87
C LYS A 205 -2.14 -7.40 -4.35
N ILE A 206 -3.27 -7.77 -3.75
CA ILE A 206 -3.31 -8.09 -2.31
C ILE A 206 -2.56 -9.40 -2.09
N CYS A 207 -1.69 -9.42 -1.08
CA CYS A 207 -0.77 -10.53 -0.83
C CYS A 207 -1.12 -11.35 0.42
N THR A 208 -1.60 -10.69 1.47
CA THR A 208 -1.96 -11.36 2.73
C THR A 208 -3.19 -10.74 3.36
N TYR A 209 -3.87 -11.53 4.17
CA TYR A 209 -5.04 -11.14 4.95
C TYR A 209 -4.86 -11.53 6.42
N ASP A 210 -5.52 -10.84 7.34
CA ASP A 210 -5.66 -11.34 8.72
C ASP A 210 -6.78 -12.39 8.82
N LYS A 211 -6.98 -12.93 10.03
CA LYS A 211 -7.98 -13.96 10.32
C LYS A 211 -9.43 -13.53 10.01
N ASP A 212 -9.69 -12.23 10.00
CA ASP A 212 -11.02 -11.66 9.77
C ASP A 212 -11.20 -11.29 8.28
N GLY A 213 -10.19 -11.58 7.45
CA GLY A 213 -10.21 -11.33 6.01
C GLY A 213 -9.79 -9.92 5.60
N ARG A 214 -9.24 -9.12 6.52
CA ARG A 214 -8.75 -7.76 6.21
C ARG A 214 -7.40 -7.84 5.51
N PRO A 215 -7.18 -7.12 4.41
CA PRO A 215 -5.86 -7.04 3.78
C PRO A 215 -4.79 -6.55 4.76
N THR A 216 -3.65 -7.24 4.82
CA THR A 216 -2.49 -6.90 5.66
C THR A 216 -1.24 -6.58 4.86
N SER A 217 -1.18 -6.99 3.60
CA SER A 217 -0.17 -6.50 2.67
C SER A 217 -0.65 -6.51 1.23
N ALA A 218 -0.03 -5.68 0.41
CA ALA A 218 -0.20 -5.69 -1.03
C ALA A 218 1.13 -5.42 -1.75
N MET A 219 1.28 -6.02 -2.92
CA MET A 219 2.30 -5.64 -3.90
C MET A 219 1.73 -4.54 -4.79
N ILE A 220 2.43 -3.41 -4.88
CA ILE A 220 2.07 -2.29 -5.74
C ILE A 220 3.19 -2.07 -6.73
N LYS A 221 2.88 -2.17 -8.02
CA LYS A 221 3.83 -1.91 -9.11
C LYS A 221 3.48 -0.61 -9.80
N LEU A 222 4.44 0.31 -9.83
CA LEU A 222 4.28 1.62 -10.47
C LEU A 222 5.07 1.70 -11.78
N ASN A 223 4.61 2.53 -12.72
CA ASN A 223 5.37 2.80 -13.93
C ASN A 223 6.50 3.80 -13.63
N PRO A 224 7.78 3.40 -13.73
CA PRO A 224 8.91 4.29 -13.41
C PRO A 224 9.09 5.44 -14.42
N PHE A 225 8.44 5.40 -15.58
CA PHE A 225 8.43 6.52 -16.52
C PHE A 225 7.51 7.66 -16.08
N GLU A 226 6.51 7.38 -15.26
CA GLU A 226 5.47 8.32 -14.86
C GLU A 226 5.76 9.00 -13.51
N ILE A 227 6.80 8.56 -12.79
CA ILE A 227 7.14 9.10 -11.46
C ILE A 227 7.45 10.59 -11.54
N GLU A 228 6.60 11.37 -10.90
CA GLU A 228 6.74 12.81 -10.73
C GLU A 228 6.04 13.24 -9.44
N ASN A 229 6.52 14.30 -8.78
CA ASN A 229 5.85 14.88 -7.61
C ASN A 229 4.73 15.84 -8.06
N THR A 230 3.63 15.27 -8.57
CA THR A 230 2.44 16.01 -8.94
C THR A 230 1.23 15.46 -8.20
N ASP A 231 0.22 16.30 -7.96
CA ASP A 231 -1.06 15.88 -7.35
C ASP A 231 -1.69 14.69 -8.09
N GLN A 232 -1.57 14.67 -9.42
CA GLN A 232 -2.11 13.58 -10.24
C GLN A 232 -1.40 12.26 -9.95
N TYR A 233 -0.07 12.27 -9.86
CA TYR A 233 0.69 11.06 -9.58
C TYR A 233 0.57 10.61 -8.13
N ILE A 234 0.53 11.54 -7.17
CA ILE A 234 0.23 11.24 -5.76
C ILE A 234 -1.12 10.54 -5.63
N ARG A 235 -2.15 11.04 -6.31
CA ARG A 235 -3.49 10.45 -6.29
C ARG A 235 -3.56 9.12 -7.04
N LEU A 236 -2.74 8.92 -8.06
CA LEU A 236 -2.55 7.60 -8.67
C LEU A 236 -1.98 6.61 -7.65
N VAL A 237 -0.96 7.00 -6.89
CA VAL A 237 -0.40 6.12 -5.85
C VAL A 237 -1.44 5.86 -4.74
N ALA A 238 -2.20 6.87 -4.32
CA ALA A 238 -3.30 6.67 -3.35
C ALA A 238 -4.40 5.74 -3.90
N HIS A 239 -4.70 5.81 -5.20
CA HIS A 239 -5.63 4.90 -5.86
C HIS A 239 -5.16 3.44 -5.76
N GLU A 240 -3.88 3.18 -6.05
CA GLU A 240 -3.30 1.84 -5.90
C GLU A 240 -3.30 1.37 -4.44
N ILE A 241 -3.01 2.26 -3.49
CA ILE A 241 -3.09 1.94 -2.06
C ILE A 241 -4.53 1.57 -1.66
N ALA A 242 -5.55 2.28 -2.17
CA ALA A 242 -6.95 1.96 -1.90
C ALA A 242 -7.35 0.55 -2.39
N HIS A 243 -6.87 0.14 -3.56
CA HIS A 243 -7.02 -1.25 -4.01
C HIS A 243 -6.39 -2.23 -3.02
N GLY A 244 -5.16 -1.96 -2.59
CA GLY A 244 -4.44 -2.78 -1.62
C GLY A 244 -5.13 -2.87 -0.25
N LEU A 245 -5.78 -1.79 0.19
CA LEU A 245 -6.54 -1.74 1.44
C LEU A 245 -7.89 -2.45 1.36
N GLY A 246 -8.35 -2.82 0.16
CA GLY A 246 -9.51 -3.69 -0.02
C GLY A 246 -10.65 -3.13 -0.86
N PHE A 247 -10.43 -2.04 -1.61
CA PHE A 247 -11.31 -1.69 -2.72
C PHE A 247 -11.08 -2.67 -3.88
N SER A 248 -11.50 -3.92 -3.71
CA SER A 248 -11.21 -5.00 -4.67
C SER A 248 -12.21 -6.14 -4.54
N MET A 249 -12.59 -6.73 -5.67
CA MET A 249 -13.42 -7.94 -5.70
C MET A 249 -12.71 -9.20 -5.16
N GLU A 250 -11.41 -9.11 -4.89
CA GLU A 250 -10.64 -10.13 -4.17
C GLU A 250 -10.98 -10.17 -2.67
N VAL A 251 -11.53 -9.08 -2.12
CA VAL A 251 -11.95 -9.02 -0.72
C VAL A 251 -13.39 -9.50 -0.59
N GLU A 252 -13.60 -10.57 0.18
CA GLU A 252 -14.94 -11.17 0.37
C GLU A 252 -15.97 -10.14 0.85
N LYS A 253 -15.62 -9.35 1.87
CA LYS A 253 -16.48 -8.27 2.38
C LYS A 253 -16.81 -7.21 1.34
N PHE A 254 -15.89 -6.89 0.43
CA PHE A 254 -16.18 -5.98 -0.67
C PHE A 254 -17.15 -6.62 -1.68
N LYS A 255 -16.88 -7.86 -2.06
CA LYS A 255 -17.69 -8.64 -3.00
C LYS A 255 -19.13 -8.85 -2.51
N GLU A 256 -19.34 -9.06 -1.21
CA GLU A 256 -20.67 -9.19 -0.58
C GLU A 256 -21.55 -7.95 -0.80
N MET A 257 -20.96 -6.76 -0.97
CA MET A 257 -21.68 -5.51 -1.18
C MET A 257 -22.08 -5.27 -2.64
N VAL A 258 -21.59 -6.09 -3.57
CA VAL A 258 -21.75 -5.86 -5.01
C VAL A 258 -22.97 -6.61 -5.55
N LEU A 259 -23.91 -5.86 -6.11
CA LEU A 259 -25.03 -6.41 -6.89
C LEU A 259 -24.68 -6.45 -8.38
N SER A 260 -25.24 -7.43 -9.09
CA SER A 260 -25.03 -7.63 -10.52
C SER A 260 -26.31 -8.04 -11.24
N GLY A 261 -26.35 -7.84 -12.56
CA GLY A 261 -27.46 -8.27 -13.41
C GLY A 261 -28.77 -7.61 -13.00
N ILE A 262 -29.84 -8.41 -12.90
CA ILE A 262 -31.20 -7.92 -12.58
C ILE A 262 -31.34 -7.30 -11.19
N LYS A 263 -30.38 -7.55 -10.27
CA LYS A 263 -30.40 -6.99 -8.92
C LYS A 263 -29.83 -5.56 -8.87
N SER A 264 -29.07 -5.17 -9.90
CA SER A 264 -28.49 -3.84 -10.01
C SER A 264 -29.54 -2.84 -10.50
N ASN A 265 -29.55 -1.65 -9.92
CA ASN A 265 -30.30 -0.49 -10.38
C ASN A 265 -29.75 0.08 -11.71
N PHE A 266 -28.59 -0.42 -12.17
CA PHE A 266 -27.90 0.00 -13.38
C PHE A 266 -27.87 -1.17 -14.38
N VAL A 267 -28.77 -1.15 -15.36
CA VAL A 267 -28.91 -2.22 -16.37
C VAL A 267 -27.58 -2.47 -17.09
N GLY A 268 -27.03 -3.68 -16.94
CA GLY A 268 -25.75 -4.07 -17.56
C GLY A 268 -24.50 -3.69 -16.76
N TYR A 269 -24.66 -3.14 -15.55
CA TYR A 269 -23.55 -2.72 -14.68
C TYR A 269 -23.66 -3.36 -13.30
N LYS A 270 -22.51 -3.47 -12.62
CA LYS A 270 -22.46 -3.82 -11.21
C LYS A 270 -22.76 -2.58 -10.37
N GLU A 271 -23.25 -2.81 -9.15
CA GLU A 271 -23.61 -1.77 -8.19
C GLU A 271 -23.00 -2.08 -6.83
N LEU A 272 -22.28 -1.12 -6.25
CA LEU A 272 -21.86 -1.20 -4.86
C LEU A 272 -23.01 -0.71 -3.96
N ASN A 273 -23.58 -1.61 -3.15
CA ASN A 273 -24.89 -1.40 -2.51
C ASN A 273 -24.88 -1.58 -0.98
N SER A 274 -23.83 -1.14 -0.30
CA SER A 274 -23.88 -1.04 1.17
C SER A 274 -24.80 0.09 1.64
N THR A 275 -25.21 0.04 2.91
CA THR A 275 -25.99 1.11 3.55
C THR A 275 -25.26 2.45 3.53
N GLU A 276 -23.96 2.47 3.87
CA GLU A 276 -23.18 3.71 3.85
C GLU A 276 -22.99 4.24 2.42
N ILE A 277 -22.76 3.37 1.43
CA ILE A 277 -22.66 3.82 0.03
C ILE A 277 -23.97 4.46 -0.44
N LYS A 278 -25.13 3.84 -0.19
CA LYS A 278 -26.43 4.44 -0.53
C LYS A 278 -26.62 5.81 0.12
N LYS A 279 -26.23 5.95 1.38
CA LYS A 279 -26.28 7.23 2.10
C LYS A 279 -25.41 8.27 1.42
N ARG A 280 -24.17 7.95 1.06
CA ARG A 280 -23.23 8.90 0.43
C ARG A 280 -23.62 9.21 -1.02
N VAL A 281 -24.20 8.27 -1.74
CA VAL A 281 -24.78 8.50 -3.07
C VAL A 281 -25.97 9.45 -2.99
N LYS A 282 -26.87 9.28 -2.00
CA LYS A 282 -27.96 10.24 -1.75
C LYS A 282 -27.43 11.64 -1.45
N GLU A 283 -26.44 11.75 -0.55
CA GLU A 283 -25.80 13.04 -0.22
C GLU A 283 -25.12 13.70 -1.43
N GLN A 284 -24.45 12.91 -2.28
CA GLN A 284 -23.68 13.43 -3.41
C GLN A 284 -24.57 13.79 -4.60
N TYR A 285 -25.51 12.93 -4.97
CA TYR A 285 -26.25 13.05 -6.23
C TYR A 285 -27.73 13.43 -6.07
N GLY A 286 -28.24 13.51 -4.83
CA GLY A 286 -29.65 13.83 -4.56
C GLY A 286 -30.64 12.70 -4.90
N CYS A 287 -30.16 11.45 -4.94
CA CYS A 287 -31.01 10.31 -5.25
C CYS A 287 -31.88 9.86 -4.07
N PRO A 288 -33.11 9.36 -4.30
CA PRO A 288 -33.88 8.67 -3.26
C PRO A 288 -33.04 7.56 -2.62
N GLY A 289 -33.19 7.37 -1.30
CA GLY A 289 -32.49 6.31 -0.60
C GLY A 289 -32.85 4.95 -1.19
N GLY A 290 -31.86 4.18 -1.64
CA GLY A 290 -32.10 2.86 -2.25
C GLY A 290 -31.16 2.51 -3.41
N ILE A 291 -30.51 3.50 -4.02
CA ILE A 291 -29.54 3.29 -5.11
C ILE A 291 -28.12 3.43 -4.56
N GLY A 292 -27.29 2.43 -4.84
CA GLY A 292 -25.87 2.39 -4.56
C GLY A 292 -25.03 3.10 -5.64
N MET A 293 -23.74 2.81 -5.68
CA MET A 293 -22.83 3.43 -6.64
C MET A 293 -22.58 2.52 -7.84
N LYS A 294 -22.74 3.06 -9.05
CA LYS A 294 -22.45 2.36 -10.30
C LYS A 294 -20.97 2.02 -10.37
N LEU A 295 -20.65 0.76 -10.62
CA LEU A 295 -19.29 0.29 -10.85
C LEU A 295 -19.02 0.19 -12.34
N ASP A 296 -17.76 0.45 -12.71
CA ASP A 296 -17.30 0.33 -14.07
C ASP A 296 -17.46 -1.12 -14.56
N ASN A 297 -17.89 -1.29 -15.81
CA ASN A 297 -18.11 -2.59 -16.43
C ASN A 297 -17.16 -2.86 -17.60
N SER A 298 -16.06 -2.09 -17.71
CA SER A 298 -15.05 -2.35 -18.72
C SER A 298 -14.55 -3.79 -18.59
N ALA A 299 -14.40 -4.46 -19.73
CA ALA A 299 -13.91 -5.83 -19.73
C ALA A 299 -12.53 -5.88 -19.03
N PRO A 300 -12.31 -6.84 -18.11
CA PRO A 300 -11.01 -7.00 -17.49
C PRO A 300 -9.98 -7.21 -18.60
N LYS A 301 -8.83 -6.52 -18.53
CA LYS A 301 -7.85 -6.57 -19.62
C LYS A 301 -7.20 -7.95 -19.74
N LYS A 302 -7.23 -8.75 -18.66
CA LYS A 302 -6.79 -10.16 -18.58
C LYS A 302 -7.57 -10.91 -17.50
N GLU A 303 -7.49 -12.24 -17.53
CA GLU A 303 -8.20 -13.19 -16.64
C GLU A 303 -7.96 -12.95 -15.13
N ASN A 304 -6.85 -12.30 -14.76
CA ASN A 304 -6.47 -12.01 -13.37
C ASN A 304 -6.55 -10.51 -13.00
N ASP A 305 -7.06 -9.65 -13.90
CA ASP A 305 -7.26 -8.22 -13.65
C ASP A 305 -8.68 -8.02 -13.13
N ILE A 306 -8.86 -8.03 -11.80
CA ILE A 306 -10.16 -7.92 -11.14
C ILE A 306 -10.37 -6.51 -10.54
N ASP A 307 -9.55 -5.55 -10.97
CA ASP A 307 -9.55 -4.19 -10.44
C ASP A 307 -10.87 -3.50 -10.76
N THR A 308 -11.67 -3.40 -9.71
CA THR A 308 -13.01 -2.83 -9.78
C THR A 308 -12.93 -1.37 -9.44
N HIS A 309 -13.61 -0.55 -10.24
CA HIS A 309 -13.60 0.89 -10.13
C HIS A 309 -15.03 1.43 -10.03
N PHE A 310 -15.19 2.65 -9.55
CA PHE A 310 -16.44 3.38 -9.82
C PHE A 310 -16.58 3.69 -11.30
N ASP A 311 -17.81 3.76 -11.79
CA ASP A 311 -18.08 4.10 -13.19
C ASP A 311 -17.42 5.43 -13.57
N ARG A 312 -16.69 5.41 -14.69
CA ARG A 312 -15.89 6.56 -15.15
C ARG A 312 -16.69 7.84 -15.34
N LYS A 313 -17.92 7.77 -15.84
CA LYS A 313 -18.75 8.95 -16.12
C LYS A 313 -19.42 9.44 -14.85
N ALA A 314 -19.98 8.51 -14.06
CA ALA A 314 -20.67 8.83 -12.82
C ALA A 314 -19.72 9.39 -11.74
N ALA A 315 -18.48 8.90 -11.72
CA ALA A 315 -17.48 9.21 -10.71
C ALA A 315 -16.23 9.88 -11.30
N GLN A 316 -16.33 10.66 -12.39
CA GLN A 316 -15.18 11.18 -13.14
C GLN A 316 -14.08 11.80 -12.26
N HIS A 317 -14.43 12.55 -11.22
CA HIS A 317 -13.46 13.21 -10.35
C HIS A 317 -13.13 12.43 -9.07
N GLU A 318 -13.64 11.21 -8.90
CA GLU A 318 -13.43 10.37 -7.72
C GLU A 318 -12.08 9.63 -7.79
N LEU A 319 -11.45 9.40 -6.63
CA LEU A 319 -10.18 8.68 -6.48
C LEU A 319 -10.21 7.33 -7.21
N MET A 320 -11.22 6.49 -6.96
CA MET A 320 -11.39 5.13 -7.49
C MET A 320 -12.10 5.06 -8.85
N ALA A 321 -12.12 6.16 -9.61
CA ALA A 321 -12.49 6.10 -11.02
C ALA A 321 -11.29 5.62 -11.88
N PRO A 322 -11.50 4.92 -13.01
CA PRO A 322 -10.42 4.36 -13.82
C PRO A 322 -9.38 5.41 -14.22
N LEU A 323 -8.08 5.06 -14.19
CA LEU A 323 -6.98 6.01 -14.46
C LEU A 323 -6.79 6.29 -15.96
N LYS A 324 -6.61 5.24 -16.78
CA LYS A 324 -6.19 5.36 -18.20
C LYS A 324 -7.22 6.02 -19.11
N GLU A 325 -8.50 5.91 -18.78
CA GLU A 325 -9.61 6.38 -19.64
C GLU A 325 -10.19 7.72 -19.18
N ASN A 326 -9.72 8.24 -18.05
CA ASN A 326 -10.30 9.40 -17.38
C ASN A 326 -9.31 10.58 -17.38
N LYS A 327 -8.92 11.01 -18.59
CA LYS A 327 -8.09 12.20 -18.79
C LYS A 327 -8.89 13.43 -18.32
N GLY A 328 -8.45 14.05 -17.21
CA GLY A 328 -9.10 15.23 -16.61
C GLY A 328 -9.87 14.98 -15.30
N GLY A 329 -9.95 13.73 -14.83
CA GLY A 329 -10.46 13.43 -13.49
C GLY A 329 -9.55 14.00 -12.40
N ARG A 330 -10.13 14.63 -11.37
CA ARG A 330 -9.35 15.25 -10.26
C ARG A 330 -8.88 14.24 -9.22
N LYS A 331 -9.42 13.02 -9.24
CA LYS A 331 -9.07 11.90 -8.35
C LYS A 331 -9.18 12.25 -6.85
N LEU A 332 -10.28 12.89 -6.50
CA LEU A 332 -10.63 13.35 -5.17
C LEU A 332 -11.03 12.16 -4.28
N TYR A 333 -10.42 12.06 -3.11
CA TYR A 333 -10.74 11.06 -2.09
C TYR A 333 -12.04 11.45 -1.39
N SER A 334 -13.14 11.08 -2.02
CA SER A 334 -14.47 11.50 -1.60
C SER A 334 -15.05 10.60 -0.51
N LYS A 335 -16.23 11.01 -0.01
CA LYS A 335 -17.06 10.18 0.87
C LYS A 335 -17.42 8.83 0.26
N LEU A 336 -17.41 8.67 -1.07
CA LEU A 336 -17.75 7.41 -1.74
C LEU A 336 -16.68 6.34 -1.53
N THR A 337 -15.41 6.65 -1.80
CA THR A 337 -14.31 5.70 -1.52
C THR A 337 -14.21 5.38 -0.03
N LEU A 338 -14.36 6.38 0.84
CA LEU A 338 -14.36 6.16 2.30
C LEU A 338 -15.48 5.24 2.74
N ALA A 339 -16.70 5.44 2.24
CA ALA A 339 -17.82 4.56 2.53
C ALA A 339 -17.61 3.15 2.00
N ALA A 340 -16.97 2.98 0.84
CA ALA A 340 -16.67 1.65 0.30
C ALA A 340 -15.73 0.88 1.23
N LEU A 341 -14.66 1.53 1.69
CA LEU A 341 -13.70 0.91 2.61
C LEU A 341 -14.31 0.68 4.00
N GLU A 342 -15.03 1.63 4.58
CA GLU A 342 -15.71 1.47 5.87
C GLU A 342 -16.73 0.33 5.84
N SER A 343 -17.46 0.18 4.73
CA SER A 343 -18.49 -0.85 4.59
C SER A 343 -17.94 -2.28 4.54
N THR A 344 -16.62 -2.47 4.37
CA THR A 344 -15.97 -3.78 4.55
C THR A 344 -15.99 -4.24 6.02
N GLY A 345 -16.20 -3.31 6.96
CA GLY A 345 -16.13 -3.54 8.40
C GLY A 345 -14.71 -3.50 8.97
N TYR A 346 -13.69 -3.34 8.13
CA TYR A 346 -12.29 -3.33 8.55
C TYR A 346 -11.79 -1.96 9.01
N TYR A 347 -12.44 -0.90 8.55
CA TYR A 347 -12.02 0.48 8.77
C TYR A 347 -13.18 1.31 9.32
N GLN A 348 -12.86 2.33 10.09
CA GLN A 348 -13.76 3.42 10.41
C GLN A 348 -13.29 4.67 9.67
N ALA A 349 -14.18 5.28 8.89
CA ALA A 349 -13.83 6.42 8.06
C ALA A 349 -14.06 7.77 8.79
N ASP A 350 -13.09 8.67 8.68
CA ASP A 350 -13.28 10.08 9.04
C ASP A 350 -13.75 10.88 7.83
N TYR A 351 -15.07 11.06 7.74
CA TYR A 351 -15.69 11.78 6.65
C TYR A 351 -15.52 13.30 6.70
N ASN A 352 -15.02 13.87 7.81
CA ASN A 352 -14.73 15.31 7.87
C ASN A 352 -13.53 15.68 7.00
N LYS A 353 -12.63 14.72 6.75
CA LYS A 353 -11.47 14.88 5.87
C LYS A 353 -11.75 14.47 4.42
N ALA A 354 -12.99 14.10 4.10
CA ALA A 354 -13.39 13.72 2.74
C ALA A 354 -13.33 14.93 1.79
N GLU A 355 -12.80 14.72 0.60
CA GLU A 355 -12.81 15.75 -0.44
C GLU A 355 -14.16 15.83 -1.14
N MET A 356 -14.57 17.05 -1.49
CA MET A 356 -15.89 17.30 -2.05
C MET A 356 -15.89 17.12 -3.57
N LEU A 357 -16.80 16.28 -4.08
CA LEU A 357 -17.07 16.21 -5.52
C LEU A 357 -18.06 17.33 -5.87
N LEU A 358 -17.76 18.11 -6.92
CA LEU A 358 -18.58 19.23 -7.39
C LEU A 358 -19.91 18.80 -8.04
N VAL A 359 -20.08 17.51 -8.32
CA VAL A 359 -21.26 16.91 -8.95
C VAL A 359 -22.39 16.80 -7.92
N ARG A 360 -22.87 17.92 -7.38
CA ARG A 360 -23.99 17.96 -6.45
C ARG A 360 -25.31 17.97 -7.22
N GLU A 361 -26.24 17.10 -6.83
CA GLU A 361 -27.65 17.14 -7.22
C GLU A 361 -27.96 16.98 -8.72
N TRP A 362 -27.07 16.37 -9.51
CA TRP A 362 -27.37 16.05 -10.92
C TRP A 362 -28.49 15.00 -11.08
N GLY A 363 -28.96 14.44 -9.96
CA GLY A 363 -30.11 13.54 -9.89
C GLY A 363 -29.79 12.13 -10.37
N CYS A 364 -30.72 11.20 -10.13
CA CYS A 364 -30.51 9.79 -10.49
C CYS A 364 -30.43 9.54 -11.98
N ASN A 365 -31.03 10.42 -12.78
CA ASN A 365 -30.94 10.33 -14.22
C ASN A 365 -29.50 10.47 -14.70
N PHE A 366 -28.66 11.23 -14.00
CA PHE A 366 -27.24 11.30 -14.32
C PHE A 366 -26.53 9.96 -14.03
N LEU A 367 -26.71 9.40 -12.82
CA LEU A 367 -26.08 8.13 -12.43
C LEU A 367 -26.50 6.94 -13.31
N LYS A 368 -27.75 6.94 -13.77
CA LYS A 368 -28.31 5.87 -14.61
C LYS A 368 -27.91 5.97 -16.08
N LYS A 369 -27.18 7.01 -16.50
CA LYS A 369 -26.68 7.08 -17.88
C LYS A 369 -25.72 5.91 -18.14
N PRO A 370 -25.82 5.26 -19.31
CA PRO A 370 -24.88 4.24 -19.73
C PRO A 370 -23.44 4.73 -19.75
#